data_AF-A0AAN9XLL6-F1
#
_entry.id   AF-A0AAN9XLL6-F1
#
_cell.length_a   1.000
_cell.length_b   1.000
_cell.length_c   1.000
_cell.angle_alpha   90.00
_cell.angle_beta   90.00
_cell.angle_gamma   90.00
#
_symmetry.space_group_name_H-M   'P 1'
#
loop_
_entity.id
_entity.type
_entity.pdbx_description
1 polymer ?
#
loop_
_entity_poly.entity_id
_entity_poly.type
_entity_poly.pdbx_seq_one_letter_code
_entity_poly.pdbx_strand_id
1 'polypeptide(L)'
;MKSPTGNELVGDSQFPQSSLKRSRVSKAGDMGDFAESLYGWSWEQNKLFELALAVVDEQQPERWEVVAAMVGGEKSAGDVQEHYIILLEDLLVIESGKLDHKLGEVMPVVLVECKDSICLSHNDTRM
;
A
#
# COMPACT_ATOMS: atom_id res chain seq x y z
N MET A 1 22.98 -33.36 51.13
CA MET A 1 22.28 -33.37 49.83
C MET A 1 20.80 -33.24 50.11
N LYS A 2 20.25 -32.03 50.00
CA LYS A 2 18.81 -31.80 50.10
C LYS A 2 18.37 -31.27 48.74
N SER A 3 17.64 -32.09 48.00
CA SER A 3 16.80 -31.61 46.91
C SER A 3 15.43 -31.27 47.50
N PRO A 4 14.89 -30.09 47.20
CA PRO A 4 13.47 -29.88 47.29
C PRO A 4 12.89 -29.48 45.92
N THR A 5 11.89 -30.27 45.54
CA THR A 5 10.58 -29.79 45.08
C THR A 5 10.51 -29.08 43.73
N GLY A 6 10.09 -29.84 42.72
CA GLY A 6 9.44 -29.28 41.53
C GLY A 6 8.04 -28.84 41.91
N ASN A 7 7.78 -27.54 41.77
CA ASN A 7 6.47 -26.93 41.82
C ASN A 7 6.10 -26.40 40.44
N GLU A 8 4.83 -26.60 40.17
CA GLU A 8 4.06 -26.40 38.96
C GLU A 8 3.77 -24.90 38.70
N LEU A 9 3.35 -24.62 37.46
CA LEU A 9 2.52 -23.49 36.99
C LEU A 9 3.17 -22.26 36.34
N VAL A 10 2.77 -22.12 35.07
CA VAL A 10 2.38 -20.90 34.34
C VAL A 10 3.48 -20.10 33.63
N GLY A 11 3.29 -19.96 32.32
CA GLY A 11 4.02 -19.05 31.46
C GLY A 11 3.36 -18.95 30.09
N ASP A 12 2.07 -18.59 30.06
CA ASP A 12 1.38 -18.13 28.84
C ASP A 12 2.21 -17.01 28.19
N SER A 13 2.67 -17.23 26.96
CA SER A 13 3.25 -16.16 26.13
C SER A 13 2.13 -15.29 25.58
N GLN A 14 1.52 -14.51 26.48
CA GLN A 14 0.66 -13.40 26.14
C GLN A 14 1.58 -12.23 25.76
N PHE A 15 1.73 -11.98 24.46
CA PHE A 15 2.31 -10.73 23.96
C PHE A 15 1.56 -9.54 24.60
N PRO A 16 2.25 -8.56 25.19
CA PRO A 16 1.58 -7.41 25.78
C PRO A 16 0.90 -6.61 24.68
N GLN A 17 -0.43 -6.65 24.66
CA GLN A 17 -1.27 -5.69 23.98
C GLN A 17 -0.94 -4.31 24.58
N SER A 18 -0.17 -3.51 23.85
CA SER A 18 0.18 -2.17 24.26
C SER A 18 -1.11 -1.36 24.43
N SER A 19 -1.31 -0.89 25.66
CA SER A 19 -2.45 -0.10 26.10
C SER A 19 -2.67 1.11 25.19
N LEU A 20 -3.77 1.07 24.44
CA LEU A 20 -4.30 2.21 23.71
C LEU A 20 -4.65 3.32 24.71
N LYS A 21 -3.78 4.32 24.87
CA LYS A 21 -4.16 5.61 25.46
C LYS A 21 -4.36 6.62 24.33
N ARG A 22 -5.48 6.51 23.62
CA ARG A 22 -5.92 7.59 22.71
C ARG A 22 -6.71 8.62 23.51
N SER A 23 -6.05 9.74 23.77
CA SER A 23 -6.65 10.95 24.34
C SER A 23 -7.73 11.51 23.40
N ARG A 24 -8.69 12.23 24.00
CA ARG A 24 -10.00 12.55 23.43
C ARG A 24 -9.97 13.82 22.55
N VAL A 25 -10.81 13.75 21.52
CA VAL A 25 -11.30 14.80 20.60
C VAL A 25 -10.39 15.17 19.42
N SER A 26 -10.81 14.72 18.24
CA SER A 26 -10.59 15.45 16.99
C SER A 26 -11.93 15.73 16.33
N LYS A 27 -12.11 17.01 16.08
CA LYS A 27 -13.07 17.71 15.23
C LYS A 27 -13.62 16.86 14.08
N ALA A 28 -14.92 16.92 13.84
CA ALA A 28 -15.51 16.44 12.60
C ALA A 28 -15.01 17.31 11.44
N GLY A 29 -14.29 16.68 10.51
CA GLY A 29 -13.83 17.31 9.27
C GLY A 29 -12.39 16.97 8.95
N ASP A 30 -12.14 15.75 8.51
CA ASP A 30 -11.36 15.45 7.31
C ASP A 30 -11.38 13.92 7.07
N MET A 31 -11.80 13.48 5.89
CA MET A 31 -11.89 12.04 5.57
C MET A 31 -10.54 11.45 5.10
N GLY A 32 -9.47 12.26 5.05
CA GLY A 32 -8.13 11.86 4.58
C GLY A 32 -7.28 11.10 5.61
N ASP A 33 -7.31 11.51 6.88
CA ASP A 33 -6.38 11.02 7.93
C ASP A 33 -6.65 9.56 8.36
N PHE A 34 -7.91 9.09 8.28
CA PHE A 34 -8.25 7.74 8.75
C PHE A 34 -7.93 6.64 7.72
N ALA A 35 -8.01 6.95 6.42
CA ALA A 35 -7.62 6.02 5.36
C ALA A 35 -6.09 5.87 5.29
N GLU A 36 -5.35 6.93 5.63
CA GLU A 36 -3.89 6.95 5.77
C GLU A 36 -3.41 5.98 6.87
N SER A 37 -4.18 5.86 7.96
CA SER A 37 -3.90 4.91 9.03
C SER A 37 -4.24 3.45 8.71
N LEU A 38 -5.05 3.15 7.68
CA LEU A 38 -5.44 1.77 7.34
C LEU A 38 -4.59 1.16 6.22
N TYR A 39 -4.11 1.99 5.28
CA TYR A 39 -3.31 1.55 4.13
C TYR A 39 -1.80 1.82 4.27
N GLY A 40 -1.38 2.47 5.35
CA GLY A 40 0.03 2.65 5.70
C GLY A 40 0.81 3.59 4.77
N TRP A 41 0.32 3.90 3.56
CA TRP A 41 0.97 4.77 2.58
C TRP A 41 -0.04 5.73 1.97
N SER A 42 0.26 7.03 2.04
CA SER A 42 -0.51 8.04 1.32
C SER A 42 -0.18 8.03 -0.16
N TRP A 43 -1.07 8.60 -0.99
CA TRP A 43 -0.82 8.72 -2.43
C TRP A 43 0.44 9.53 -2.73
N GLU A 44 0.70 10.59 -1.97
CA GLU A 44 1.88 11.44 -2.12
C GLU A 44 3.16 10.69 -1.74
N GLN A 45 3.13 9.94 -0.63
CA GLN A 45 4.26 9.09 -0.21
C GLN A 45 4.57 8.02 -1.26
N ASN A 46 3.55 7.34 -1.81
CA ASN A 46 3.75 6.33 -2.85
C ASN A 46 4.35 6.95 -4.13
N LYS A 47 3.88 8.13 -4.53
CA LYS A 47 4.44 8.85 -5.68
C LYS A 47 5.91 9.20 -5.48
N LEU A 48 6.29 9.71 -4.30
CA LEU A 48 7.68 10.00 -3.98
C LEU A 48 8.53 8.73 -3.94
N PHE A 49 7.97 7.63 -3.43
CA PHE A 49 8.62 6.33 -3.40
C PHE A 49 8.96 5.84 -4.82
N GLU A 50 8.00 5.85 -5.76
CA GLU A 50 8.24 5.45 -7.15
C GLU A 50 9.31 6.33 -7.83
N LEU A 51 9.27 7.65 -7.60
CA LEU A 51 10.28 8.57 -8.12
C LEU A 51 11.67 8.29 -7.52
N ALA A 52 11.74 8.00 -6.23
CA ALA A 52 12.98 7.67 -5.55
C ALA A 52 13.58 6.36 -6.08
N LEU A 53 12.75 5.33 -6.34
CA LEU A 53 13.22 4.08 -6.95
C LEU A 53 13.84 4.28 -8.34
N ALA A 54 13.36 5.27 -9.10
CA ALA A 54 13.88 5.60 -10.43
C ALA A 54 15.22 6.38 -10.39
N VAL A 55 15.49 7.09 -9.29
CA VAL A 55 16.70 7.90 -9.11
C VAL A 55 17.81 7.12 -8.42
N VAL A 56 17.47 6.36 -7.40
CA VAL A 56 18.43 5.56 -6.62
C VAL A 56 18.75 4.29 -7.40
N ASP A 57 20.03 3.92 -7.46
CA ASP A 57 20.49 2.71 -8.17
C ASP A 57 20.27 1.45 -7.32
N GLU A 58 19.96 0.32 -7.96
CA GLU A 58 19.60 -0.93 -7.26
C GLU A 58 20.77 -1.56 -6.49
N GLN A 59 22.01 -1.29 -6.89
CA GLN A 59 23.22 -1.84 -6.28
C GLN A 59 23.76 -0.99 -5.12
N GLN A 60 23.07 0.11 -4.77
CA GLN A 60 23.50 0.95 -3.66
C GLN A 60 23.29 0.22 -2.32
N PRO A 61 24.34 0.09 -1.47
CA PRO A 61 24.25 -0.67 -0.22
C PRO A 61 23.26 -0.05 0.79
N GLU A 62 23.05 1.27 0.74
CA GLU A 62 22.13 2.00 1.61
C GLU A 62 20.89 2.51 0.84
N ARG A 63 20.52 1.82 -0.25
CA ARG A 63 19.39 2.20 -1.14
C ARG A 63 18.14 2.60 -0.34
N TRP A 64 17.73 1.78 0.62
CA TRP A 64 16.49 1.99 1.36
C TRP A 64 16.54 3.17 2.32
N GLU A 65 17.70 3.47 2.90
CA GLU A 65 17.90 4.67 3.72
C GLU A 65 17.79 5.94 2.88
N VAL A 66 18.36 5.93 1.67
CA VAL A 66 18.27 7.05 0.73
C VAL A 66 16.84 7.24 0.24
N VAL A 67 16.15 6.16 -0.13
CA VAL A 67 14.74 6.22 -0.54
C VAL A 67 13.85 6.73 0.59
N ALA A 68 14.02 6.24 1.83
CA ALA A 68 13.29 6.73 2.99
C ALA A 68 13.46 8.24 3.20
N ALA A 69 14.70 8.74 3.06
CA ALA A 69 14.97 10.18 3.13
C ALA A 69 14.26 10.96 2.01
N MET A 70 14.19 10.44 0.79
CA MET A 70 13.51 11.07 -0.34
C MET A 70 11.98 11.08 -0.22
N VAL A 71 11.41 10.13 0.53
CA VAL A 71 9.96 10.04 0.82
C VAL A 71 9.55 10.92 2.02
N GLY A 72 10.46 11.77 2.52
CA GLY A 72 10.19 12.71 3.61
C GLY A 72 10.63 12.22 4.99
N GLY A 73 11.23 11.03 5.09
CA GLY A 73 11.84 10.51 6.33
C GLY A 73 10.87 10.01 7.40
N GLU A 74 9.57 10.01 7.13
CA GLU A 74 8.54 9.46 8.04
C GLU A 74 8.48 7.93 8.02
N LYS A 75 8.93 7.32 6.92
CA LYS A 75 9.07 5.88 6.75
C LYS A 75 10.48 5.45 7.09
N SER A 76 10.62 4.33 7.80
CA SER A 76 11.91 3.71 8.01
C SER A 76 12.38 2.99 6.75
N ALA A 77 13.68 2.74 6.63
CA ALA A 77 14.22 1.91 5.54
C ALA A 77 13.55 0.53 5.47
N GLY A 78 13.15 -0.03 6.63
CA GLY A 78 12.39 -1.27 6.71
C GLY A 78 10.99 -1.16 6.09
N ASP A 79 10.25 -0.09 6.39
CA ASP A 79 8.91 0.15 5.82
C ASP A 79 8.98 0.33 4.30
N VAL A 80 10.00 1.04 3.82
CA VAL A 80 10.26 1.24 2.38
C VAL A 80 10.57 -0.10 1.71
N GLN A 81 11.42 -0.91 2.33
CA GLN A 81 11.78 -2.22 1.79
C GLN A 81 10.56 -3.17 1.77
N GLU A 82 9.73 -3.16 2.81
CA GLU A 82 8.49 -3.94 2.86
C GLU A 82 7.54 -3.51 1.73
N HIS A 83 7.35 -2.20 1.54
CA HIS A 83 6.51 -1.67 0.46
C HIS A 83 7.03 -2.05 -0.93
N TYR A 84 8.35 -2.07 -1.12
CA TYR A 84 8.96 -2.56 -2.35
C TYR A 84 8.70 -4.05 -2.61
N ILE A 85 8.73 -4.89 -1.57
CA ILE A 85 8.42 -6.32 -1.71
C ILE A 85 6.96 -6.50 -2.15
N ILE A 86 6.03 -5.75 -1.55
CA ILE A 86 4.61 -5.76 -1.94
C ILE A 86 4.46 -5.36 -3.42
N LEU A 87 5.15 -4.30 -3.85
CA LEU A 87 5.15 -3.88 -5.25
C LEU A 87 5.63 -5.00 -6.20
N LEU A 88 6.69 -5.73 -5.83
CA LEU A 88 7.17 -6.86 -6.63
C LEU A 88 6.14 -8.00 -6.68
N GLU A 89 5.46 -8.29 -5.57
CA GLU A 89 4.39 -9.30 -5.54
C GLU A 89 3.23 -8.91 -6.47
N ASP A 90 2.81 -7.65 -6.45
CA ASP A 90 1.76 -7.13 -7.33
C ASP A 90 2.17 -7.25 -8.81
N LEU A 91 3.40 -6.86 -9.16
CA LEU A 91 3.93 -6.99 -10.51
C LEU A 91 3.93 -8.46 -10.97
N LEU A 92 4.38 -9.39 -10.12
CA LEU A 92 4.34 -10.82 -10.42
C LEU A 92 2.92 -11.34 -10.63
N VAL A 93 1.95 -10.87 -9.84
CA VAL A 93 0.54 -11.25 -9.99
C VAL A 93 -0.01 -10.75 -11.32
N ILE A 94 0.27 -9.49 -11.68
CA ILE A 94 -0.15 -8.88 -12.94
C ILE A 94 0.48 -9.62 -14.12
N GLU A 95 1.80 -9.82 -14.12
CA GLU A 95 2.55 -10.50 -15.18
C GLU A 95 2.14 -11.97 -15.35
N SER A 96 1.67 -12.62 -14.28
CA SER A 96 1.19 -13.99 -14.35
C SER A 96 -0.13 -14.15 -15.10
N GLY A 97 -0.82 -13.06 -15.45
CA GLY A 97 -2.12 -13.08 -16.12
C GLY A 97 -3.24 -13.70 -15.26
N LYS A 98 -3.02 -13.91 -13.95
CA LYS A 98 -4.05 -14.45 -13.04
C LYS A 98 -5.23 -13.50 -12.86
N LEU A 99 -4.99 -12.21 -13.03
CA LEU A 99 -6.03 -11.17 -13.01
C LEU A 99 -6.50 -10.80 -14.42
N ASP A 100 -5.97 -11.43 -15.47
CA ASP A 100 -6.52 -11.32 -16.82
C ASP A 100 -7.84 -12.08 -16.81
N HIS A 101 -8.89 -11.39 -16.38
CA HIS A 101 -10.25 -11.88 -16.48
C HIS A 101 -10.43 -12.31 -17.92
N LYS A 102 -10.61 -13.62 -18.11
CA LYS A 102 -10.94 -14.22 -19.40
C LYS A 102 -12.25 -13.58 -19.85
N LEU A 103 -12.17 -12.47 -20.58
CA LEU A 103 -13.16 -12.04 -21.56
C LEU A 103 -13.11 -13.05 -22.72
N GLY A 104 -13.42 -14.29 -22.38
CA GLY A 104 -13.32 -15.50 -23.18
C GLY A 104 -14.66 -16.22 -23.25
N GLU A 105 -15.76 -15.55 -22.95
CA GLU A 105 -16.99 -15.78 -23.69
C GLU A 105 -17.16 -14.58 -24.62
N VAL A 106 -16.81 -14.80 -25.88
CA VAL A 106 -17.29 -13.96 -26.97
C VAL A 106 -18.81 -14.16 -26.99
N MET A 107 -19.53 -13.37 -26.20
CA MET A 107 -20.92 -13.06 -26.57
C MET A 107 -20.83 -12.52 -28.00
N PRO A 108 -21.57 -13.10 -28.97
CA PRO A 108 -21.41 -12.77 -30.37
C PRO A 108 -21.52 -11.25 -30.50
N VAL A 109 -20.48 -10.63 -31.04
CA VAL A 109 -20.50 -9.25 -31.47
C VAL A 109 -21.66 -9.14 -32.45
N VAL A 110 -22.83 -8.72 -31.96
CA VAL A 110 -23.79 -8.05 -32.82
C VAL A 110 -23.04 -6.79 -33.23
N LEU A 111 -22.68 -6.72 -34.50
CA LEU A 111 -22.13 -5.52 -35.12
C LEU A 111 -23.19 -4.42 -34.97
N VAL A 112 -23.21 -3.73 -33.82
CA VAL A 112 -23.96 -2.51 -33.65
C VAL A 112 -23.18 -1.47 -34.45
N GLU A 113 -23.70 -1.15 -35.64
CA GLU A 113 -23.13 -0.12 -36.49
C GLU A 113 -22.85 1.13 -35.67
N CYS A 114 -21.59 1.57 -35.71
CA CYS A 114 -21.10 2.81 -35.15
C CYS A 114 -21.73 3.98 -35.91
N LYS A 115 -22.98 4.34 -35.62
CA LYS A 115 -23.61 5.53 -36.18
C LYS A 115 -23.81 6.65 -35.19
N ASP A 116 -23.61 6.40 -33.91
CA ASP A 116 -23.77 7.45 -32.89
C ASP A 116 -22.42 7.72 -32.23
N SER A 117 -21.65 8.60 -32.87
CA SER A 117 -20.52 9.27 -32.24
C SER A 117 -21.01 10.01 -31.00
N ILE A 118 -20.76 9.47 -29.80
CA ILE A 118 -20.94 10.22 -28.57
C ILE A 118 -19.69 11.09 -28.41
N CYS A 119 -19.68 12.19 -29.15
CA CYS A 119 -18.70 13.24 -28.99
C CYS A 119 -18.84 13.76 -27.55
N LEU A 120 -17.80 13.59 -26.73
CA LEU A 120 -17.67 14.33 -25.47
C LEU A 120 -17.65 15.81 -25.83
N SER A 121 -18.78 16.49 -25.71
CA SER A 121 -18.86 17.93 -25.86
C SER A 121 -18.09 18.55 -24.69
N HIS A 122 -16.81 18.82 -24.93
CA HIS A 122 -16.06 19.81 -24.18
C HIS A 122 -16.87 21.10 -24.21
N ASN A 123 -17.30 21.53 -23.04
CA ASN A 123 -18.00 22.77 -22.85
C ASN A 123 -16.96 23.90 -22.91
N ASP A 124 -16.67 24.39 -24.13
CA ASP A 124 -15.77 25.54 -24.30
C ASP A 124 -16.56 26.85 -24.28
N THR A 125 -16.48 27.48 -23.11
CA THR A 125 -16.58 28.91 -22.80
C THR A 125 -16.31 29.85 -23.99
N ARG A 126 -17.29 30.70 -24.36
CA ARG A 126 -17.00 32.05 -24.88
C ARG A 126 -18.21 33.01 -24.93
N MET A 127 -18.01 34.15 -24.25
CA MET A 127 -18.58 35.50 -24.41
C MET A 127 -19.95 35.80 -23.81
#